data_AF-A0A9C8E7X4-F1
#
_entry.id   AF-A0A9C8E7X4-F1
#
_cell.length_a   1.000
_cell.length_b   1.000
_cell.length_c   1.000
_cell.angle_alpha   90.00
_cell.angle_beta   90.00
_cell.angle_gamma   90.00
#
_symmetry.space_group_name_H-M   'P 1'
#
loop_
_entity.id
_entity.type
_entity.pdbx_description
1 polymer ?
#
loop_
_entity_poly.entity_id
_entity_poly.type
_entity_poly.pdbx_seq_one_letter_code
_entity_poly.pdbx_strand_id
1 'polypeptide(L)'
;AVLGDSAALLERAGAFNRVLGPGYYLLERFEVVRGAVDLRPYIKKVLAKAITKDGIPVQSEIEVEFQSWQVKKVPREGEPEVEGGIIPSRIPFSSTLNRLVNRLRRRRRPRERFRGYFTFSWWAVRNAIYNAPVMDGEVIPIEELVAADVTYQFQRLISRYDFNELIEPELGVELRTLPSYIRPRRELELRLISALRAPLRRWGCQINRLQIGPINPDEQYEEAREIISKRLERWQASELPSLKVIQAQGEAGAFRVRALARAQMEVQLLEQIAEGLEKAREVTRVAEGSEEVRDFLYTTVALTFLESLETLFAQSQEMGFFLIPHWVISCLNSLKKILRV
;
A
#
# COMPACT_ATOMS: atom_id res chain seq x y z
N ALA A 1 -11.84 40.41 2.59
CA ALA A 1 -11.30 39.31 3.44
C ALA A 1 -11.05 38.11 2.54
N VAL A 2 -10.03 37.30 2.84
CA VAL A 2 -9.78 36.03 2.14
C VAL A 2 -10.25 34.90 3.05
N LEU A 3 -11.08 34.00 2.54
CA LEU A 3 -11.64 32.88 3.30
C LEU A 3 -10.57 31.86 3.70
N GLY A 4 -10.87 31.03 4.70
CA GLY A 4 -10.00 30.01 5.31
C GLY A 4 -9.29 29.09 4.31
N ASP A 5 -9.96 28.79 3.20
CA ASP A 5 -9.46 27.86 2.20
C ASP A 5 -9.22 28.53 0.85
N SER A 6 -8.99 29.83 0.82
CA SER A 6 -8.78 30.56 -0.43
C SER A 6 -7.47 31.34 -0.40
N ALA A 7 -6.94 31.61 -1.59
CA ALA A 7 -5.85 32.54 -1.81
C ALA A 7 -6.26 33.61 -2.82
N ALA A 8 -5.95 34.87 -2.55
CA ALA A 8 -6.23 35.98 -3.47
C ALA A 8 -4.93 36.50 -4.07
N LEU A 9 -4.93 36.76 -5.37
CA LEU A 9 -3.83 37.42 -6.07
C LEU A 9 -4.13 38.91 -6.23
N LEU A 10 -3.18 39.73 -5.82
CA LEU A 10 -3.24 41.17 -5.96
C LEU A 10 -2.31 41.65 -7.06
N GLU A 11 -2.85 42.56 -7.86
CA GLU A 11 -2.10 43.34 -8.85
C GLU A 11 -1.94 44.78 -8.38
N ARG A 12 -0.91 45.44 -8.87
CA ARG A 12 -0.73 46.88 -8.71
C ARG A 12 -0.22 47.45 -10.03
N ALA A 13 -0.94 48.43 -10.56
CA ALA A 13 -0.66 49.04 -11.86
C ALA A 13 -0.51 48.01 -13.01
N GLY A 14 -1.40 47.00 -13.04
CA GLY A 14 -1.41 45.95 -14.07
C GLY A 14 -0.28 44.92 -13.97
N ALA A 15 0.54 44.96 -12.90
CA ALA A 15 1.58 43.98 -12.66
C ALA A 15 1.28 43.15 -11.40
N PHE A 16 1.71 41.89 -11.42
CA PHE A 16 1.69 41.01 -10.25
C PHE A 16 2.41 41.68 -9.07
N ASN A 17 1.74 41.75 -7.91
CA ASN A 17 2.30 42.35 -6.70
C ASN A 17 2.51 41.32 -5.58
N ARG A 18 1.44 40.66 -5.11
CA ARG A 18 1.53 39.65 -4.05
C ARG A 18 0.35 38.68 -4.05
N VAL A 19 0.53 37.52 -3.43
CA VAL A 19 -0.54 36.57 -3.11
C VAL A 19 -0.83 36.64 -1.61
N LEU A 20 -2.11 36.71 -1.26
CA LEU A 20 -2.61 36.69 0.10
C LEU A 20 -3.27 35.34 0.36
N GLY A 21 -2.93 34.70 1.49
CA GLY A 21 -3.70 33.57 1.98
C GLY A 21 -4.90 34.01 2.80
N PRO A 22 -5.51 33.10 3.57
CA PRO A 22 -6.65 33.39 4.43
C PRO A 22 -6.40 34.55 5.41
N GLY A 23 -7.43 35.35 5.69
CA GLY A 23 -7.40 36.41 6.68
C GLY A 23 -7.87 37.79 6.20
N TYR A 24 -7.71 38.79 7.06
CA TYR A 24 -8.05 40.19 6.79
C TYR A 24 -6.81 40.97 6.41
N TYR A 25 -6.87 41.64 5.26
CA TYR A 25 -5.76 42.43 4.72
C TYR A 25 -6.28 43.79 4.27
N LEU A 26 -5.51 44.84 4.59
CA LEU A 26 -5.74 46.17 4.04
C LEU A 26 -5.03 46.26 2.68
N LEU A 27 -5.75 46.63 1.63
CA LEU A 27 -5.16 46.87 0.32
C LEU A 27 -4.30 48.13 0.36
N GLU A 28 -3.11 48.06 -0.25
CA GLU A 28 -2.30 49.25 -0.47
C GLU A 28 -2.92 50.12 -1.58
N ARG A 29 -2.47 51.38 -1.67
CA ARG A 29 -2.93 52.28 -2.74
C ARG A 29 -2.67 51.66 -4.11
N PHE A 30 -3.72 51.61 -4.93
CA PHE A 30 -3.74 51.05 -6.29
C PHE A 30 -3.53 49.53 -6.36
N GLU A 31 -3.67 48.80 -5.26
CA GLU A 31 -3.82 47.36 -5.31
C GLU A 31 -5.25 46.99 -5.71
N VAL A 32 -5.37 46.06 -6.65
CA VAL A 32 -6.65 45.50 -7.09
C VAL A 32 -6.58 43.98 -6.95
N VAL A 33 -7.69 43.37 -6.51
CA VAL A 33 -7.83 41.91 -6.48
C VAL A 33 -8.03 41.42 -7.92
N ARG A 34 -7.05 40.69 -8.45
CA ARG A 34 -7.15 40.14 -9.81
C ARG A 34 -8.01 38.89 -9.86
N GLY A 35 -7.89 38.04 -8.85
CA GLY A 35 -8.62 36.78 -8.75
C GLY A 35 -8.37 36.09 -7.43
N ALA A 36 -9.18 35.09 -7.14
CA ALA A 36 -9.01 34.20 -6.00
C ALA A 36 -9.06 32.75 -6.47
N VAL A 37 -8.31 31.88 -5.78
CA VAL A 37 -8.23 30.45 -6.02
C VAL A 37 -8.67 29.75 -4.75
N ASP A 38 -9.55 28.76 -4.88
CA ASP A 38 -9.89 27.86 -3.79
C ASP A 38 -8.80 26.78 -3.67
N LEU A 39 -8.35 26.57 -2.44
CA LEU A 39 -7.24 25.70 -2.08
C LEU A 39 -7.72 24.31 -1.65
N ARG A 40 -9.04 24.10 -1.58
CA ARG A 40 -9.62 22.80 -1.24
C ARG A 40 -9.26 21.73 -2.28
N PRO A 41 -9.20 20.45 -1.87
CA PRO A 41 -9.14 19.36 -2.82
C PRO A 41 -10.40 19.31 -3.69
N TYR A 42 -10.18 19.24 -4.99
CA TYR A 42 -11.20 18.99 -6.01
C TYR A 42 -11.18 17.52 -6.38
N ILE A 43 -12.37 16.93 -6.49
CA ILE A 43 -12.55 15.57 -7.01
C ILE A 43 -13.23 15.69 -8.37
N LYS A 44 -12.58 15.18 -9.42
CA LYS A 44 -13.14 15.12 -10.77
C LYS A 44 -13.13 13.68 -11.24
N LYS A 45 -14.29 13.22 -11.70
CA LYS A 45 -14.47 11.95 -12.40
C LYS A 45 -14.42 12.21 -13.90
N VAL A 46 -13.61 11.43 -14.60
CA VAL A 46 -13.33 11.58 -16.03
C VAL A 46 -13.54 10.24 -16.71
N LEU A 47 -14.45 10.19 -17.68
CA LEU A 47 -14.60 9.02 -18.53
C LEU A 47 -13.58 9.08 -19.66
N ALA A 48 -12.48 8.34 -19.52
CA ALA A 48 -11.41 8.34 -20.50
C ALA A 48 -11.56 7.15 -21.46
N LYS A 49 -11.59 7.45 -22.77
CA LYS A 49 -11.55 6.45 -23.84
C LYS A 49 -10.13 6.32 -24.37
N ALA A 50 -9.66 5.10 -24.62
CA ALA A 50 -8.33 4.82 -25.15
C ALA A 50 -8.35 3.59 -26.05
N ILE A 51 -7.29 3.41 -26.85
CA ILE A 51 -7.09 2.21 -27.66
C ILE A 51 -5.84 1.52 -27.12
N THR A 52 -5.94 0.22 -26.81
CA THR A 52 -4.80 -0.57 -26.34
C THR A 52 -3.80 -0.84 -27.46
N LYS A 53 -2.63 -1.38 -27.11
CA LYS A 53 -1.62 -1.79 -28.09
C LYS A 53 -2.13 -2.82 -29.11
N ASP A 54 -3.09 -3.64 -28.70
CA ASP A 54 -3.80 -4.62 -29.55
C ASP A 54 -4.86 -4.00 -30.48
N GLY A 55 -5.11 -2.69 -30.39
CA GLY A 55 -6.17 -2.02 -31.16
C GLY A 55 -7.56 -2.16 -30.55
N ILE A 56 -7.69 -2.58 -29.28
CA ILE A 56 -9.00 -2.74 -28.62
C ILE A 56 -9.42 -1.40 -28.00
N PRO A 57 -10.59 -0.85 -28.35
CA PRO A 57 -11.11 0.35 -27.71
C PRO A 57 -11.59 0.02 -26.30
N VAL A 58 -11.07 0.78 -25.33
CA VAL A 58 -11.39 0.65 -23.91
C VAL A 58 -11.84 1.98 -23.34
N GLN A 59 -12.66 1.89 -22.31
CA GLN A 59 -13.14 3.03 -21.52
C GLN A 59 -12.94 2.74 -20.04
N SER A 60 -12.58 3.78 -19.29
CA SER A 60 -12.44 3.69 -17.83
C SER A 60 -12.85 5.00 -17.19
N GLU A 61 -13.55 4.91 -16.05
CA GLU A 61 -13.84 6.06 -15.19
C GLU A 61 -12.61 6.32 -14.31
N ILE A 62 -11.96 7.46 -14.48
CA ILE A 62 -10.80 7.86 -13.70
C ILE A 62 -11.24 8.92 -12.71
N GLU A 63 -11.05 8.65 -11.42
CA GLU A 63 -11.28 9.62 -10.35
C GLU A 63 -9.94 10.26 -9.97
N VAL A 64 -9.87 11.58 -10.12
CA VAL A 64 -8.69 12.38 -9.80
C VAL A 64 -9.04 13.38 -8.72
N GLU A 65 -8.33 13.27 -7.60
CA GLU A 65 -8.33 14.25 -6.53
C GLU A 65 -7.07 15.11 -6.66
N PHE A 66 -7.26 16.41 -6.84
CA PHE A 66 -6.17 17.36 -6.99
C PHE A 66 -6.44 18.65 -6.20
N GLN A 67 -5.39 19.39 -5.89
CA GLN A 67 -5.47 20.67 -5.20
C GLN A 67 -4.43 21.64 -5.74
N SER A 68 -4.56 22.94 -5.42
CA SER A 68 -3.49 23.90 -5.70
C SER A 68 -2.20 23.47 -4.99
N TRP A 69 -1.06 23.58 -5.69
CA TRP A 69 0.22 23.02 -5.24
C TRP A 69 0.59 23.52 -3.84
N GLN A 70 0.74 22.58 -2.92
CA GLN A 70 1.15 22.85 -1.55
C GLN A 70 2.66 22.66 -1.42
N VAL A 71 3.33 23.66 -0.85
CA VAL A 71 4.72 23.48 -0.42
C VAL A 71 4.63 22.72 0.89
N LYS A 72 4.86 21.40 0.83
CA LYS A 72 4.95 20.56 2.02
C LYS A 72 5.98 21.22 2.94
N LYS A 73 5.54 21.77 4.08
CA LYS A 73 6.45 22.28 5.10
C LYS A 73 7.25 21.07 5.55
N VAL A 74 8.51 20.98 5.14
CA VAL A 74 9.45 20.10 5.82
C VAL A 74 9.71 20.82 7.14
N PRO A 75 9.21 20.31 8.29
CA PRO A 75 9.58 20.89 9.56
C PRO A 75 11.10 20.88 9.62
N ARG A 76 11.71 22.05 9.80
CA ARG A 76 13.15 22.09 10.06
C ARG A 76 13.33 21.37 11.40
N GLU A 77 14.13 20.31 11.41
CA GLU A 77 14.53 19.64 12.65
C GLU A 77 15.01 20.70 13.65
N GLY A 78 14.24 20.91 14.72
CA GLY A 78 14.53 21.88 15.78
C GLY A 78 13.72 23.17 15.81
N GLU A 79 12.78 23.43 14.87
CA GLU A 79 11.80 24.50 15.06
C GLU A 79 10.67 24.01 15.98
N PRO A 80 10.51 24.57 17.21
CA PRO A 80 9.41 24.17 18.09
C PRO A 80 8.07 24.49 17.41
N GLU A 81 7.10 23.59 17.52
CA GLU A 81 5.73 23.84 17.10
C GLU A 81 5.16 24.99 17.93
N VAL A 82 5.26 26.22 17.41
CA VAL A 82 4.69 27.39 18.07
C VAL A 82 3.19 27.36 17.84
N GLU A 83 2.46 26.76 18.77
CA GLU A 83 1.00 26.87 18.85
C GLU A 83 0.62 28.34 19.11
N GLY A 84 -0.05 28.96 18.14
CA GLY A 84 -0.97 30.09 18.38
C GLY A 84 -0.41 31.47 18.77
N GLY A 85 0.91 31.71 18.78
CA GLY A 85 1.47 33.00 19.19
C GLY A 85 1.50 34.08 18.10
N ILE A 86 0.83 35.22 18.32
CA ILE A 86 0.99 36.46 17.53
C ILE A 86 2.47 36.88 17.59
N ILE A 87 3.19 36.71 16.49
CA ILE A 87 4.61 37.08 16.44
C ILE A 87 4.74 38.60 16.38
N PRO A 88 5.43 39.24 17.36
CA PRO A 88 5.69 40.67 17.30
C PRO A 88 6.60 40.97 16.12
N SER A 89 6.11 41.78 15.19
CA SER A 89 6.93 42.27 14.09
C SER A 89 7.95 43.28 14.62
N ARG A 90 9.23 43.02 14.34
CA ARG A 90 10.42 43.92 14.38
C ARG A 90 11.33 43.71 15.59
N ILE A 91 12.42 42.98 15.36
CA ILE A 91 13.68 43.22 16.08
C ILE A 91 14.40 44.36 15.33
N PRO A 92 14.74 45.48 15.99
CA PRO A 92 15.48 46.57 15.36
C PRO A 92 16.96 46.18 15.20
N PHE A 93 17.39 45.91 13.97
CA PHE A 93 18.83 45.77 13.67
C PHE A 93 19.51 47.14 13.61
N SER A 94 20.74 47.20 14.14
CA SER A 94 21.56 48.40 14.21
C SER A 94 21.81 49.06 12.84
N SER A 95 21.87 50.39 12.87
CA SER A 95 21.84 51.27 11.68
C SER A 95 23.05 51.16 10.75
N THR A 96 24.17 50.64 11.24
CA THR A 96 25.43 50.49 10.47
C THR A 96 25.40 49.29 9.52
N LEU A 97 24.79 48.17 9.90
CA LEU A 97 24.64 47.00 9.03
C LEU A 97 23.63 47.22 7.88
N ASN A 98 22.65 48.11 8.07
CA ASN A 98 21.65 48.42 7.05
C ASN A 98 22.26 49.09 5.80
N ARG A 99 23.34 49.88 5.92
CA ARG A 99 23.95 50.54 4.75
C ARG A 99 24.72 49.57 3.86
N LEU A 100 25.44 48.60 4.44
CA LEU A 100 26.20 47.60 3.68
C LEU A 100 25.26 46.57 3.00
N VAL A 101 24.21 46.15 3.72
CA VAL A 101 23.19 45.22 3.21
C VAL A 101 22.35 45.86 2.08
N ASN A 102 22.12 47.17 2.12
CA ASN A 102 21.37 47.87 1.06
C ASN A 102 22.17 48.07 -0.24
N ARG A 103 23.51 48.14 -0.21
CA ARG A 103 24.34 48.20 -1.43
C ARG A 103 24.40 46.86 -2.16
N LEU A 104 24.45 45.75 -1.43
CA LEU A 104 24.40 44.40 -2.01
C LEU A 104 22.98 43.95 -2.43
N ARG A 105 21.94 44.75 -2.13
CA ARG A 105 20.54 44.45 -2.48
C ARG A 105 20.11 44.91 -3.88
N ARG A 106 20.89 45.74 -4.60
CA ARG A 106 20.50 46.28 -5.92
C ARG A 106 20.48 45.26 -7.09
N ARG A 107 20.91 44.02 -6.88
CA ARG A 107 20.72 42.90 -7.83
C ARG A 107 19.83 41.77 -7.31
N ARG A 108 19.20 41.94 -6.14
CA ARG A 108 18.36 40.88 -5.58
C ARG A 108 16.99 40.93 -6.26
N ARG A 109 16.68 39.84 -6.99
CA ARG A 109 15.31 39.43 -7.35
C ARG A 109 14.35 39.84 -6.22
N PRO A 110 13.18 40.41 -6.51
CA PRO A 110 12.23 40.89 -5.51
C PRO A 110 12.14 39.83 -4.41
N ARG A 111 12.70 40.15 -3.24
CA ARG A 111 12.66 39.24 -2.10
C ARG A 111 11.20 39.11 -1.75
N GLU A 112 10.64 37.97 -2.12
CA GLU A 112 9.35 37.47 -1.69
C GLU A 112 9.19 37.82 -0.20
N ARG A 113 8.38 38.83 0.12
CA ARG A 113 7.97 39.09 1.50
C ARG A 113 6.88 38.09 1.87
N PHE A 114 7.12 36.81 1.57
CA PHE A 114 6.25 35.73 1.98
C PHE A 114 6.55 35.49 3.46
N ARG A 115 5.70 36.04 4.35
CA ARG A 115 5.67 35.63 5.75
C ARG A 115 5.11 34.21 5.76
N GLY A 116 6.00 33.23 5.95
CA GLY A 116 5.82 31.81 5.60
C GLY A 116 4.80 31.00 6.39
N TYR A 117 3.54 31.43 6.45
CA TYR A 117 2.51 30.66 7.16
C TYR A 117 1.63 29.79 6.28
N PHE A 118 1.54 30.08 4.98
CA PHE A 118 0.60 29.38 4.11
C PHE A 118 1.13 28.04 3.60
N THR A 119 0.23 27.07 3.45
CA THR A 119 0.51 25.72 2.92
C THR A 119 0.64 25.69 1.40
N PHE A 120 0.25 26.76 0.69
CA PHE A 120 0.25 26.81 -0.77
C PHE A 120 1.45 27.58 -1.35
N SER A 121 1.82 27.26 -2.59
CA SER A 121 2.83 27.99 -3.36
C SER A 121 2.22 29.24 -4.01
N TRP A 122 2.83 30.42 -3.81
CA TRP A 122 2.38 31.65 -4.49
C TRP A 122 2.44 31.53 -6.01
N TRP A 123 3.40 30.77 -6.53
CA TRP A 123 3.58 30.53 -7.95
C TRP A 123 2.42 29.71 -8.53
N ALA A 124 1.87 28.79 -7.73
CA ALA A 124 0.72 27.99 -8.10
C ALA A 124 -0.55 28.83 -8.24
N VAL A 125 -0.82 29.68 -7.25
CA VAL A 125 -1.94 30.64 -7.30
C VAL A 125 -1.79 31.60 -8.48
N ARG A 126 -0.56 32.07 -8.72
CA ARG A 126 -0.26 32.93 -9.87
C ARG A 126 -0.58 32.23 -11.19
N ASN A 127 -0.09 31.01 -11.39
CA ASN A 127 -0.32 30.28 -12.63
C ASN A 127 -1.79 29.93 -12.83
N ALA A 128 -2.50 29.54 -11.77
CA ALA A 128 -3.93 29.25 -11.85
C ALA A 128 -4.73 30.46 -12.35
N ILE A 129 -4.33 31.69 -11.99
CA ILE A 129 -5.04 32.92 -12.39
C ILE A 129 -4.55 33.45 -13.76
N TYR A 130 -3.24 33.50 -14.01
CA TYR A 130 -2.70 34.12 -15.21
C TYR A 130 -2.62 33.20 -16.41
N ASN A 131 -2.40 31.90 -16.18
CA ASN A 131 -2.26 30.93 -17.27
C ASN A 131 -3.58 30.19 -17.51
N ALA A 132 -4.71 30.72 -17.04
CA ALA A 132 -6.01 30.14 -17.37
C ALA A 132 -6.17 30.16 -18.90
N PRO A 133 -6.15 29.00 -19.57
CA PRO A 133 -6.27 28.93 -21.00
C PRO A 133 -7.68 29.36 -21.42
N VAL A 134 -7.73 29.95 -22.60
CA VAL A 134 -8.95 30.39 -23.24
C VAL A 134 -9.15 29.50 -24.45
N MET A 135 -10.27 28.77 -24.53
CA MET A 135 -10.71 28.13 -25.77
C MET A 135 -12.04 28.75 -26.18
N ASP A 136 -12.17 29.05 -27.47
CA ASP A 136 -13.36 29.65 -28.07
C ASP A 136 -13.81 30.97 -27.42
N GLY A 137 -12.85 31.72 -26.84
CA GLY A 137 -13.10 33.00 -26.17
C GLY A 137 -13.56 32.87 -24.70
N GLU A 138 -13.77 31.66 -24.20
CA GLU A 138 -14.15 31.39 -22.82
C GLU A 138 -12.97 30.87 -21.98
N VAL A 139 -12.93 31.27 -20.71
CA VAL A 139 -11.92 30.79 -19.77
C VAL A 139 -12.30 29.39 -19.32
N ILE A 140 -11.44 28.42 -19.61
CA ILE A 140 -11.71 27.02 -19.24
C ILE A 140 -11.47 26.84 -17.74
N PRO A 141 -12.41 26.22 -17.00
CA PRO A 141 -12.20 25.88 -15.60
C PRO A 141 -11.04 24.88 -15.45
N ILE A 142 -10.28 25.01 -14.37
CA ILE A 142 -9.04 24.22 -14.17
C ILE A 142 -9.33 22.70 -14.11
N GLU A 143 -10.53 22.32 -13.67
CA GLU A 143 -11.05 20.96 -13.62
C GLU A 143 -11.11 20.32 -15.01
N GLU A 144 -11.49 21.07 -16.04
CA GLU A 144 -11.56 20.59 -17.41
C GLU A 144 -10.17 20.41 -18.03
N LEU A 145 -9.22 21.28 -17.66
CA LEU A 145 -7.82 21.14 -18.08
C LEU A 145 -7.17 19.91 -17.47
N VAL A 146 -7.39 19.70 -16.18
CA VAL A 146 -6.92 18.49 -15.50
C VAL A 146 -7.54 17.26 -16.16
N ALA A 147 -8.85 17.28 -16.47
CA ALA A 147 -9.52 16.18 -17.15
C ALA A 147 -8.95 15.90 -18.55
N ALA A 148 -8.64 16.94 -19.32
CA ALA A 148 -8.03 16.82 -20.64
C ALA A 148 -6.62 16.22 -20.56
N ASP A 149 -5.77 16.73 -19.65
CA ASP A 149 -4.42 16.19 -19.42
C ASP A 149 -4.45 14.73 -18.95
N VAL A 150 -5.38 14.37 -18.04
CA VAL A 150 -5.60 13.00 -17.57
C VAL A 150 -5.99 12.09 -18.72
N THR A 151 -6.96 12.51 -19.54
CA THR A 151 -7.43 11.73 -20.70
C THR A 151 -6.30 11.49 -21.70
N TYR A 152 -5.53 12.53 -22.02
CA TYR A 152 -4.40 12.43 -22.95
C TYR A 152 -3.29 11.51 -22.42
N GLN A 153 -2.88 11.66 -21.16
CA GLN A 153 -1.84 10.80 -20.58
C GLN A 153 -2.32 9.36 -20.41
N PHE A 154 -3.59 9.16 -20.06
CA PHE A 154 -4.20 7.83 -19.98
C PHE A 154 -4.18 7.14 -21.35
N GLN A 155 -4.66 7.79 -22.40
CA GLN A 155 -4.60 7.27 -23.78
C GLN A 155 -3.18 6.86 -24.19
N ARG A 156 -2.21 7.74 -23.92
CA ARG A 156 -0.80 7.49 -24.24
C ARG A 156 -0.19 6.33 -23.45
N LEU A 157 -0.64 6.11 -22.22
CA LEU A 157 -0.17 4.99 -21.40
C LEU A 157 -0.82 3.69 -21.85
N ILE A 158 -2.14 3.66 -21.99
CA ILE A 158 -2.91 2.47 -22.37
C ILE A 158 -2.48 1.91 -23.73
N SER A 159 -2.11 2.76 -24.68
CA SER A 159 -1.63 2.31 -26.00
C SER A 159 -0.31 1.52 -25.97
N ARG A 160 0.36 1.44 -24.82
CA ARG A 160 1.58 0.65 -24.61
C ARG A 160 1.33 -0.74 -24.05
N TYR A 161 0.12 -0.98 -23.53
CA TYR A 161 -0.24 -2.23 -22.88
C TYR A 161 -1.16 -3.04 -23.77
N ASP A 162 -0.97 -4.35 -23.72
CA ASP A 162 -1.91 -5.28 -24.33
C ASP A 162 -3.16 -5.38 -23.43
N PHE A 163 -4.34 -5.63 -24.01
CA PHE A 163 -5.58 -5.60 -23.22
C PHE A 163 -5.56 -6.65 -22.08
N ASN A 164 -4.91 -7.78 -22.32
CA ASN A 164 -4.79 -8.86 -21.32
C ASN A 164 -3.96 -8.45 -20.10
N GLU A 165 -3.03 -7.51 -20.25
CA GLU A 165 -2.23 -6.98 -19.13
C GLU A 165 -3.03 -6.01 -18.26
N LEU A 166 -4.10 -5.44 -18.81
CA LEU A 166 -4.97 -4.45 -18.17
C LEU A 166 -6.14 -5.08 -17.41
N ILE A 167 -6.61 -6.25 -17.87
CA ILE A 167 -7.65 -7.00 -17.17
C ILE A 167 -7.02 -7.60 -15.92
N GLU A 168 -7.39 -7.06 -14.76
CA GLU A 168 -7.27 -7.82 -13.53
C GLU A 168 -8.34 -8.90 -13.57
N PRO A 169 -8.01 -10.20 -13.67
CA PRO A 169 -9.00 -11.20 -13.34
C PRO A 169 -9.54 -10.88 -11.95
N GLU A 170 -10.85 -10.94 -11.76
CA GLU A 170 -11.47 -10.91 -10.43
C GLU A 170 -11.08 -12.20 -9.70
N LEU A 171 -9.81 -12.34 -9.39
CA LEU A 171 -9.30 -13.41 -8.57
C LEU A 171 -9.92 -13.18 -7.20
N GLY A 172 -10.68 -14.17 -6.77
CA GLY A 172 -11.39 -14.16 -5.49
C GLY A 172 -10.48 -13.71 -4.35
N VAL A 173 -11.11 -13.25 -3.27
CA VAL A 173 -10.50 -12.59 -2.10
C VAL A 173 -9.22 -13.27 -1.59
N GLU A 174 -9.08 -14.58 -1.80
CA GLU A 174 -7.97 -15.43 -1.37
C GLU A 174 -6.61 -15.10 -2.01
N LEU A 175 -6.56 -14.61 -3.25
CA LEU A 175 -5.27 -14.30 -3.92
C LEU A 175 -4.73 -12.90 -3.60
N ARG A 176 -5.46 -12.11 -2.80
CA ARG A 176 -5.04 -10.75 -2.38
C ARG A 176 -3.81 -10.75 -1.46
N THR A 177 -3.45 -11.89 -0.88
CA THR A 177 -2.35 -12.03 0.09
C THR A 177 -0.99 -12.37 -0.55
N LEU A 178 -0.94 -12.65 -1.86
CA LEU A 178 0.32 -12.98 -2.53
C LEU A 178 1.24 -11.74 -2.63
N PRO A 179 2.43 -11.73 -1.99
CA PRO A 179 3.28 -10.54 -1.86
C PRO A 179 3.90 -10.02 -3.17
N SER A 180 3.90 -10.82 -4.24
CA SER A 180 4.62 -10.55 -5.49
C SER A 180 3.72 -10.14 -6.66
N TYR A 181 2.39 -10.16 -6.50
CA TYR A 181 1.48 -9.78 -7.57
C TYR A 181 1.25 -8.25 -7.54
N ILE A 182 2.17 -7.50 -8.17
CA ILE A 182 1.94 -6.08 -8.43
C ILE A 182 0.70 -6.00 -9.32
N ARG A 183 -0.39 -5.47 -8.76
CA ARG A 183 -1.63 -5.20 -9.50
C ARG A 183 -1.28 -4.28 -10.67
N PRO A 184 -1.42 -4.71 -11.94
CA PRO A 184 -1.05 -3.91 -13.11
C PRO A 184 -1.71 -2.52 -13.08
N ARG A 185 -2.93 -2.43 -12.57
CA ARG A 185 -3.65 -1.17 -12.37
C ARG A 185 -2.95 -0.23 -11.39
N ARG A 186 -2.37 -0.75 -10.30
CA ARG A 186 -1.61 0.07 -9.36
C ARG A 186 -0.34 0.62 -9.99
N GLU A 187 0.32 -0.18 -10.81
CA GLU A 187 1.48 0.30 -11.58
C GLU A 187 1.07 1.39 -12.58
N LEU A 188 -0.05 1.19 -13.30
CA LEU A 188 -0.62 2.20 -14.19
C LEU A 188 -0.97 3.49 -13.47
N GLU A 189 -1.59 3.42 -12.29
CA GLU A 189 -1.89 4.59 -11.45
C GLU A 189 -0.62 5.36 -11.12
N LEU A 190 0.44 4.67 -10.67
CA LEU A 190 1.72 5.30 -10.33
C LEU A 190 2.37 5.94 -11.56
N ARG A 191 2.35 5.25 -12.71
CA ARG A 191 2.86 5.78 -13.97
C ARG A 191 2.07 7.00 -14.43
N LEU A 192 0.74 6.97 -14.35
CA LEU A 192 -0.14 8.08 -14.71
C LEU A 192 0.06 9.29 -13.79
N ILE A 193 0.14 9.08 -12.47
CA ILE A 193 0.50 10.12 -11.51
C ILE A 193 1.84 10.75 -11.88
N SER A 194 2.85 9.93 -12.19
CA SER A 194 4.19 10.43 -12.55
C SER A 194 4.17 11.26 -13.84
N ALA A 195 3.40 10.84 -14.85
CA ALA A 195 3.25 11.53 -16.12
C ALA A 195 2.49 12.87 -15.98
N LEU A 196 1.52 12.94 -15.06
CA LEU A 196 0.71 14.14 -14.82
C LEU A 196 1.41 15.20 -13.96
N ARG A 197 2.47 14.86 -13.21
CA ARG A 197 3.18 15.83 -12.36
C ARG A 197 3.69 17.05 -13.12
N ALA A 198 4.29 16.84 -14.30
CA ALA A 198 4.85 17.93 -15.10
C ALA A 198 3.80 18.88 -15.68
N PRO A 199 2.73 18.41 -16.38
CA PRO A 199 1.70 19.30 -16.91
C PRO A 199 0.92 20.00 -15.80
N LEU A 200 0.50 19.29 -14.75
CA LEU A 200 -0.28 19.90 -13.67
C LEU A 200 0.49 20.93 -12.87
N ARG A 201 1.81 20.74 -12.71
CA ARG A 201 2.66 21.76 -12.10
C ARG A 201 2.61 23.05 -12.90
N ARG A 202 2.54 23.03 -14.24
CA ARG A 202 2.42 24.26 -15.05
C ARG A 202 1.17 25.07 -14.70
N TRP A 203 0.08 24.39 -14.36
CA TRP A 203 -1.18 25.00 -13.93
C TRP A 203 -1.22 25.38 -12.45
N GLY A 204 -0.19 25.02 -11.67
CA GLY A 204 -0.17 25.22 -10.23
C GLY A 204 -1.00 24.19 -9.46
N CYS A 205 -1.24 23.01 -10.04
CA CYS A 205 -1.97 21.91 -9.39
C CYS A 205 -1.03 20.78 -8.96
N GLN A 206 -1.44 20.05 -7.94
CA GLN A 206 -0.84 18.81 -7.48
C GLN A 206 -1.92 17.72 -7.35
N ILE A 207 -1.61 16.51 -7.78
CA ILE A 207 -2.48 15.34 -7.55
C ILE A 207 -2.26 14.84 -6.13
N ASN A 208 -3.36 14.70 -5.40
CA ASN A 208 -3.40 14.04 -4.09
C ASN A 208 -3.64 12.54 -4.25
N ARG A 209 -4.66 12.19 -5.03
CA ARG A 209 -5.08 10.81 -5.27
C ARG A 209 -5.53 10.65 -6.72
N LEU A 210 -5.19 9.50 -7.30
CA LEU A 210 -5.70 9.09 -8.61
C LEU A 210 -6.10 7.63 -8.49
N GLN A 211 -7.33 7.33 -8.91
CA GLN A 211 -7.88 5.99 -8.94
C GLN A 211 -8.42 5.74 -10.33
N ILE A 212 -7.89 4.72 -10.99
CA ILE A 212 -8.43 4.26 -12.27
C ILE A 212 -9.57 3.32 -11.94
N GLY A 213 -10.73 3.45 -12.58
CA GLY A 213 -11.89 2.55 -12.49
C GLY A 213 -11.67 1.24 -13.23
N PRO A 214 -12.67 0.34 -13.30
CA PRO A 214 -12.56 -0.83 -14.16
C PRO A 214 -12.29 -0.38 -15.60
N ILE A 215 -11.42 -1.10 -16.30
CA ILE A 215 -11.12 -0.85 -17.71
C ILE A 215 -11.99 -1.82 -18.50
N ASN A 216 -13.07 -1.29 -19.07
CA ASN A 216 -14.02 -2.08 -19.84
C ASN A 216 -13.83 -1.79 -21.33
N PRO A 217 -14.13 -2.74 -22.23
CA PRO A 217 -14.29 -2.41 -23.64
C PRO A 217 -15.34 -1.31 -23.83
N ASP A 218 -15.15 -0.48 -24.86
CA ASP A 218 -16.20 0.45 -25.27
C ASP A 218 -17.44 -0.34 -25.71
N GLU A 219 -18.60 -0.03 -25.15
CA GLU A 219 -19.86 -0.75 -25.41
C GLU A 219 -20.31 -0.66 -26.87
N GLN A 220 -19.83 0.37 -27.58
CA GLN A 220 -20.13 0.58 -28.99
C GLN A 220 -19.52 -0.49 -29.91
N TYR A 221 -18.59 -1.31 -29.41
CA TYR A 221 -17.94 -2.37 -30.18
C TYR A 221 -18.45 -3.75 -29.74
N GLU A 222 -19.52 -4.24 -30.36
CA GLU A 222 -20.03 -5.61 -30.14
C GLU A 222 -18.96 -6.67 -30.42
N GLU A 223 -18.16 -6.46 -31.48
CA GLU A 223 -17.01 -7.31 -31.82
C GLU A 223 -15.98 -7.41 -30.69
N ALA A 224 -15.81 -6.32 -29.91
CA ALA A 224 -14.87 -6.33 -28.79
C ALA A 224 -15.33 -7.31 -27.71
N ARG A 225 -16.64 -7.47 -27.46
CA ARG A 225 -17.14 -8.45 -26.48
C ARG A 225 -16.80 -9.89 -26.88
N GLU A 226 -16.93 -10.23 -28.16
CA GLU A 226 -16.55 -11.56 -28.66
C GLU A 226 -15.05 -11.82 -28.62
N ILE A 227 -14.25 -10.80 -28.95
CA ILE A 227 -12.79 -10.89 -28.86
C ILE A 227 -12.37 -11.09 -27.40
N ILE A 228 -13.06 -10.42 -26.47
CA ILE A 228 -12.79 -10.50 -25.04
C ILE A 228 -13.18 -11.86 -24.47
N SER A 229 -14.35 -12.41 -24.84
CA SER A 229 -14.72 -13.76 -24.39
C SER A 229 -13.72 -14.81 -24.87
N LYS A 230 -13.36 -14.78 -26.16
CA LYS A 230 -12.34 -15.68 -26.73
C LYS A 230 -10.96 -15.50 -26.08
N ARG A 231 -10.58 -14.26 -25.74
CA ARG A 231 -9.32 -13.98 -25.04
C ARG A 231 -9.37 -14.42 -23.57
N LEU A 232 -10.49 -14.24 -22.88
CA LEU A 232 -10.71 -14.71 -21.52
C LEU A 232 -10.59 -16.22 -21.46
N GLU A 233 -11.21 -16.94 -22.40
CA GLU A 233 -11.06 -18.39 -22.54
C GLU A 233 -9.60 -18.80 -22.76
N ARG A 234 -8.87 -18.11 -23.67
CA ARG A 234 -7.45 -18.38 -23.89
C ARG A 234 -6.59 -18.11 -22.66
N TRP A 235 -6.86 -17.01 -21.95
CA TRP A 235 -6.16 -16.65 -20.73
C TRP A 235 -6.44 -17.64 -19.60
N GLN A 236 -7.70 -18.04 -19.42
CA GLN A 236 -8.06 -19.11 -18.48
C GLN A 236 -7.34 -20.41 -18.84
N ALA A 237 -7.29 -20.76 -20.13
CA ALA A 237 -6.57 -21.94 -20.60
C ALA A 237 -5.06 -21.87 -20.34
N SER A 238 -4.43 -20.68 -20.38
CA SER A 238 -3.00 -20.51 -20.12
C SER A 238 -2.65 -20.39 -18.64
N GLU A 239 -3.48 -19.73 -17.83
CA GLU A 239 -3.19 -19.43 -16.42
C GLU A 239 -3.68 -20.50 -15.44
N LEU A 240 -4.81 -21.16 -15.72
CA LEU A 240 -5.31 -22.24 -14.85
C LEU A 240 -4.28 -23.37 -14.64
N PRO A 241 -3.49 -23.81 -15.66
CA PRO A 241 -2.39 -24.73 -15.45
C PRO A 241 -1.34 -24.19 -14.48
N SER A 242 -0.94 -22.93 -14.59
CA SER A 242 0.04 -22.29 -13.71
C SER A 242 -0.45 -22.24 -12.26
N LEU A 243 -1.71 -21.87 -12.05
CA LEU A 243 -2.34 -21.89 -10.72
C LEU A 243 -2.38 -23.30 -10.12
N LYS A 244 -2.70 -24.32 -10.94
CA LYS A 244 -2.64 -25.73 -10.51
C LYS A 244 -1.24 -26.17 -10.12
N VAL A 245 -0.20 -25.71 -10.83
CA VAL A 245 1.20 -26.00 -10.48
C VAL A 245 1.57 -25.35 -9.14
N ILE A 246 1.21 -24.08 -8.93
CA ILE A 246 1.47 -23.38 -7.67
C ILE A 246 0.72 -24.05 -6.51
N GLN A 247 -0.54 -24.43 -6.71
CA GLN A 247 -1.32 -25.15 -5.72
C GLN A 247 -0.69 -26.51 -5.40
N ALA A 248 -0.33 -27.30 -6.42
CA ALA A 248 0.34 -28.58 -6.23
C ALA A 248 1.69 -28.44 -5.51
N GLN A 249 2.44 -27.36 -5.77
CA GLN A 249 3.67 -27.04 -5.05
C GLN A 249 3.40 -26.65 -3.59
N GLY A 250 2.33 -25.89 -3.32
CA GLY A 250 1.88 -25.55 -1.98
C GLY A 250 1.46 -26.79 -1.18
N GLU A 251 0.68 -27.67 -1.80
CA GLU A 251 0.27 -28.95 -1.22
C GLU A 251 1.45 -29.88 -0.97
N ALA A 252 2.38 -30.00 -1.93
CA ALA A 252 3.60 -30.77 -1.76
C ALA A 252 4.50 -30.19 -0.67
N GLY A 253 4.60 -28.87 -0.56
CA GLY A 253 5.31 -28.17 0.51
C GLY A 253 4.70 -28.45 1.88
N ALA A 254 3.37 -28.30 2.00
CA ALA A 254 2.63 -28.63 3.22
C ALA A 254 2.78 -30.11 3.60
N PHE A 255 2.75 -31.01 2.61
CA PHE A 255 2.99 -32.43 2.81
C PHE A 255 4.40 -32.71 3.34
N ARG A 256 5.44 -32.08 2.76
CA ARG A 256 6.83 -32.22 3.25
C ARG A 256 6.99 -31.75 4.68
N VAL A 257 6.42 -30.59 5.03
CA VAL A 257 6.46 -30.06 6.40
C VAL A 257 5.78 -31.02 7.38
N ARG A 258 4.59 -31.54 7.03
CA ARG A 258 3.88 -32.53 7.85
C ARG A 258 4.64 -33.85 7.96
N ALA A 259 5.24 -34.32 6.88
CA ALA A 259 6.02 -35.55 6.86
C ALA A 259 7.30 -35.43 7.72
N LEU A 260 8.00 -34.29 7.65
CA LEU A 260 9.15 -34.01 8.50
C LEU A 260 8.77 -33.90 9.97
N ALA A 261 7.70 -33.17 10.28
CA ALA A 261 7.19 -33.08 11.65
C ALA A 261 6.84 -34.47 12.19
N ARG A 262 6.17 -35.32 11.38
CA ARG A 262 5.88 -36.70 11.76
C ARG A 262 7.14 -37.52 12.01
N ALA A 263 8.12 -37.46 11.12
CA ALA A 263 9.38 -38.19 11.29
C ALA A 263 10.13 -37.74 12.56
N GLN A 264 10.12 -36.44 12.85
CA GLN A 264 10.70 -35.89 14.08
C GLN A 264 9.97 -36.38 15.34
N MET A 265 8.63 -36.40 15.32
CA MET A 265 7.83 -36.95 16.42
C MET A 265 8.09 -38.45 16.63
N GLU A 266 8.24 -39.22 15.54
CA GLU A 266 8.56 -40.65 15.63
C GLU A 266 9.96 -40.87 16.23
N VAL A 267 10.96 -40.07 15.86
CA VAL A 267 12.30 -40.11 16.46
C VAL A 267 12.26 -39.76 17.95
N GLN A 268 11.58 -38.67 18.32
CA GLN A 268 11.45 -38.25 19.72
C GLN A 268 10.76 -39.31 20.58
N LEU A 269 9.72 -39.96 20.06
CA LEU A 269 9.04 -41.06 20.75
C LEU A 269 9.98 -42.26 20.96
N LEU A 270 10.79 -42.62 19.96
CA LEU A 270 11.77 -43.71 20.08
C LEU A 270 12.86 -43.37 21.11
N GLU A 271 13.33 -42.13 21.14
CA GLU A 271 14.30 -41.65 22.15
C GLU A 271 13.72 -41.75 23.56
N GLN A 272 12.48 -41.29 23.77
CA GLN A 272 11.80 -41.39 25.07
C GLN A 272 11.59 -42.84 25.52
N ILE A 273 11.22 -43.74 24.60
CA ILE A 273 11.08 -45.17 24.89
C ILE A 273 12.44 -45.78 25.24
N ALA A 274 13.50 -45.46 24.49
CA ALA A 274 14.84 -45.95 24.76
C ALA A 274 15.33 -45.51 26.14
N GLU A 275 15.15 -44.23 26.49
CA GLU A 275 15.50 -43.68 27.80
C GLU A 275 14.68 -44.36 28.93
N GLY A 276 13.38 -44.59 28.71
CA GLY A 276 12.53 -45.32 29.65
C GLY A 276 13.00 -46.76 29.88
N LEU A 277 13.41 -47.46 28.81
CA LEU A 277 13.94 -48.82 28.89
C LEU A 277 15.34 -48.90 29.54
N GLU A 278 16.18 -47.89 29.34
CA GLU A 278 17.48 -47.80 30.03
C GLU A 278 17.30 -47.61 31.53
N LYS A 279 16.44 -46.65 31.95
CA LYS A 279 16.07 -46.46 33.35
C LYS A 279 15.50 -47.74 33.97
N ALA A 280 14.63 -48.43 33.23
CA ALA A 280 14.07 -49.73 33.64
C ALA A 280 15.16 -50.79 33.86
N ARG A 281 16.15 -50.86 32.95
CA ARG A 281 17.30 -51.78 33.06
C ARG A 281 18.17 -51.48 34.26
N GLU A 282 18.45 -50.21 34.53
CA GLU A 282 19.24 -49.80 35.69
C GLU A 282 18.57 -50.22 37.00
N VAL A 283 17.27 -49.98 37.13
CA VAL A 283 16.51 -50.40 38.32
C VAL A 283 16.47 -51.94 38.42
N THR A 284 16.33 -52.66 37.30
CA THR A 284 16.37 -54.14 37.29
C THR A 284 17.70 -54.70 37.78
N ARG A 285 18.84 -54.08 37.41
CA ARG A 285 20.17 -54.50 37.89
C ARG A 285 20.34 -54.35 39.40
N VAL A 286 19.73 -53.31 39.99
CA VAL A 286 19.75 -53.10 41.45
C VAL A 286 18.83 -54.09 42.17
N ALA A 287 17.82 -54.61 41.48
CA ALA A 287 16.77 -55.47 42.02
C ALA A 287 17.05 -56.98 41.99
N GLU A 288 18.22 -57.42 41.52
CA GLU A 288 18.57 -58.85 41.44
C GLU A 288 18.63 -59.49 42.84
N GLY A 289 17.49 -60.01 43.31
CA GLY A 289 17.37 -60.75 44.57
C GLY A 289 15.98 -60.81 45.21
N SER A 290 15.03 -59.96 44.79
CA SER A 290 13.69 -59.92 45.39
C SER A 290 12.58 -60.01 44.33
N GLU A 291 11.70 -61.00 44.49
CA GLU A 291 10.53 -61.21 43.62
C GLU A 291 9.52 -60.05 43.72
N GLU A 292 9.39 -59.45 44.91
CA GLU A 292 8.55 -58.26 45.13
C GLU A 292 9.05 -57.02 44.37
N VAL A 293 10.37 -56.88 44.19
CA VAL A 293 10.95 -55.75 43.46
C VAL A 293 10.70 -55.87 41.95
N ARG A 294 10.52 -57.09 41.43
CA ARG A 294 10.18 -57.31 40.00
C ARG A 294 8.80 -56.77 39.65
N ASP A 295 7.79 -57.04 40.46
CA ASP A 295 6.42 -56.56 40.20
C ASP A 295 6.33 -55.03 40.30
N PHE A 296 7.03 -54.44 41.27
CA PHE A 296 7.16 -52.98 41.39
C PHE A 296 7.87 -52.36 40.17
N LEU A 297 8.89 -53.03 39.65
CA LEU A 297 9.59 -52.63 38.43
C LEU A 297 8.67 -52.61 37.21
N TYR A 298 7.90 -53.68 36.98
CA TYR A 298 6.97 -53.73 35.85
C TYR A 298 5.90 -52.64 35.92
N THR A 299 5.38 -52.33 37.11
CA THR A 299 4.42 -51.24 37.30
C THR A 299 5.04 -49.87 37.07
N THR A 300 6.27 -49.64 37.54
CA THR A 300 6.97 -48.35 37.34
C THR A 300 7.28 -48.11 35.86
N VAL A 301 7.72 -49.15 35.14
CA VAL A 301 7.96 -49.08 33.69
C VAL A 301 6.65 -48.85 32.93
N ALA A 302 5.57 -49.52 33.31
CA ALA A 302 4.26 -49.30 32.71
C ALA A 302 3.73 -47.87 32.96
N LEU A 303 3.93 -47.32 34.17
CA LEU A 303 3.52 -45.96 34.51
C LEU A 303 4.31 -44.90 33.72
N THR A 304 5.64 -45.01 33.68
CA THR A 304 6.47 -44.09 32.89
C THR A 304 6.15 -44.14 31.40
N PHE A 305 5.78 -45.32 30.87
CA PHE A 305 5.28 -45.46 29.50
C PHE A 305 3.91 -44.78 29.30
N LEU A 306 3.01 -44.85 30.27
CA LEU A 306 1.72 -44.17 30.21
C LEU A 306 1.86 -42.64 30.31
N GLU A 307 2.73 -42.14 31.17
CA GLU A 307 3.02 -40.70 31.30
C GLU A 307 3.64 -40.13 30.01
N SER A 308 4.58 -40.87 29.39
CA SER A 308 5.13 -40.47 28.10
C SER A 308 4.07 -40.49 26.99
N LEU A 309 3.16 -41.46 26.98
CA LEU A 309 2.00 -41.43 26.08
C LEU A 309 1.07 -40.24 26.34
N GLU A 310 0.81 -39.87 27.60
CA GLU A 310 -0.01 -38.70 27.94
C GLU A 310 0.61 -37.38 27.46
N THR A 311 1.91 -37.19 27.67
CA THR A 311 2.61 -35.98 27.20
C THR A 311 2.57 -35.85 25.67
N LEU A 312 2.72 -36.96 24.95
CA LEU A 312 2.56 -36.99 23.50
C LEU A 312 1.12 -36.73 23.06
N PHE A 313 0.14 -37.23 23.81
CA PHE A 313 -1.28 -36.94 23.57
C PHE A 313 -1.57 -35.44 23.73
N ALA A 314 -1.06 -34.79 24.78
CA ALA A 314 -1.22 -33.37 25.01
C ALA A 314 -0.63 -32.52 23.86
N GLN A 315 0.59 -32.85 23.42
CA GLN A 315 1.23 -32.17 22.29
C GLN A 315 0.50 -32.39 20.96
N SER A 316 -0.09 -33.57 20.75
CA SER A 316 -0.82 -33.86 19.51
C SER A 316 -2.15 -33.10 19.38
N GLN A 317 -2.82 -32.79 20.51
CA GLN A 317 -4.06 -32.01 20.49
C GLN A 317 -3.82 -30.57 20.01
N GLU A 318 -2.68 -29.98 20.32
CA GLU A 318 -2.29 -28.66 19.80
C GLU A 318 -2.10 -28.67 18.27
N MET A 319 -1.74 -29.82 17.68
CA MET A 319 -1.54 -29.96 16.23
C MET A 319 -2.81 -30.32 15.44
N GLY A 320 -3.95 -30.51 16.10
CA GLY A 320 -5.27 -30.66 15.45
C GLY A 320 -5.53 -31.98 14.70
N PHE A 321 -4.60 -32.93 14.68
CA PHE A 321 -4.79 -34.26 14.09
C PHE A 321 -4.12 -35.34 14.94
N PHE A 322 -4.86 -36.41 15.24
CA PHE A 322 -4.42 -37.50 16.10
C PHE A 322 -4.25 -38.80 15.30
N LEU A 323 -3.01 -39.31 15.20
CA LEU A 323 -2.68 -40.58 14.55
C LEU A 323 -1.88 -41.43 15.53
N ILE A 324 -2.53 -42.44 16.14
CA ILE A 324 -1.82 -43.47 16.92
C ILE A 324 -1.10 -44.39 15.93
N PRO A 325 0.25 -44.52 15.99
CA PRO A 325 0.95 -45.52 15.21
C PRO A 325 0.43 -46.92 15.55
N HIS A 326 0.12 -47.75 14.54
CA HIS A 326 -0.46 -49.08 14.74
C HIS A 326 0.35 -49.97 15.71
N TRP A 327 1.68 -49.80 15.76
CA TRP A 327 2.51 -50.57 16.68
C TRP A 327 2.29 -50.20 18.16
N VAL A 328 1.90 -48.96 18.50
CA VAL A 328 1.57 -48.56 19.88
C VAL A 328 0.35 -49.35 20.36
N ILE A 329 -0.63 -49.56 19.47
CA ILE A 329 -1.80 -50.41 19.74
C ILE A 329 -1.36 -51.86 20.00
N SER A 330 -0.41 -52.39 19.23
CA SER A 330 0.18 -53.71 19.49
C SER A 330 0.92 -53.79 20.83
N CYS A 331 1.70 -52.77 21.20
CA CYS A 331 2.38 -52.72 22.50
C CYS A 331 1.38 -52.67 23.66
N LEU A 332 0.32 -51.86 23.56
CA LEU A 332 -0.77 -51.82 24.54
C LEU A 332 -1.47 -53.17 24.68
N ASN A 333 -1.69 -53.88 23.57
CA ASN A 333 -2.27 -55.23 23.60
C ASN A 333 -1.34 -56.26 24.25
N SER A 334 -0.03 -56.15 24.05
CA SER A 334 0.97 -56.99 24.72
C SER A 334 1.04 -56.70 26.22
N LEU A 335 1.04 -55.42 26.62
CA LEU A 335 0.96 -54.99 28.01
C LEU A 335 -0.32 -55.52 28.68
N LYS A 336 -1.46 -55.43 28.00
CA LYS A 336 -2.74 -55.96 28.47
C LYS A 336 -2.73 -57.48 28.67
N LYS A 337 -1.95 -58.24 27.89
CA LYS A 337 -1.76 -59.68 28.11
C LYS A 337 -0.89 -59.97 29.33
N ILE A 338 0.14 -59.15 29.55
CA ILE A 338 1.05 -59.29 30.69
C ILE A 338 0.35 -58.92 32.01
N LEU A 339 -0.50 -57.89 32.00
CA LEU A 339 -1.30 -57.44 33.15
C LEU A 339 -2.56 -58.29 33.42
N ARG A 340 -2.78 -59.37 32.66
CA ARG A 340 -3.88 -60.34 32.88
C ARG A 340 -3.44 -61.54 33.73
N VAL A 341 -2.57 -61.27 34.70
CA VAL A 341 -2.36 -62.08 35.90
C VAL A 341 -3.28 -61.51 36.98
#